data_AF-X1NMW9-F1
#
_entry.id   AF-X1NMW9-F1
#
_cell.length_a   1.000
_cell.length_b   1.000
_cell.length_c   1.000
_cell.angle_alpha   90.00
_cell.angle_beta   90.00
_cell.angle_gamma   90.00
#
_symmetry.space_group_name_H-M   'P 1'
#
loop_
_entity.id
_entity.type
_entity.pdbx_description
1 polymer ?
#
loop_
_entity_poly.entity_id
_entity_poly.type
_entity_poly.pdbx_seq_one_letter_code
_entity_poly.pdbx_strand_id
1 'polypeptide(L)' 'QYLLETIQGITKIRGQWFDWLGGIKIFPMFHPSYLLRNEATYPGSPKDLTWKDIITLKKAMGEL' A
#
# COMPACT_ATOMS: atom_id res chain seq x y z
N GLN A 1 -5.10 -5.53 -12.95
CA GLN A 1 -4.33 -6.01 -11.79
C GLN A 1 -3.38 -7.08 -12.31
N TYR A 2 -2.07 -6.99 -12.02
CA TYR A 2 -1.06 -7.79 -12.74
C TYR A 2 -0.15 -8.61 -11.83
N LEU A 3 0.39 -8.01 -10.76
CA LEU A 3 1.48 -8.65 -10.03
C LEU A 3 1.03 -9.74 -9.02
N LEU A 4 -0.11 -9.53 -8.35
CA LEU A 4 -0.58 -10.43 -7.28
C LEU A 4 -1.65 -11.43 -7.72
N GLU A 5 -2.06 -11.41 -8.99
CA GLU A 5 -3.06 -12.32 -9.58
C GLU A 5 -4.33 -12.54 -8.72
N THR A 6 -4.73 -11.55 -7.92
CA THR A 6 -5.87 -11.62 -7.01
C THR A 6 -7.03 -10.75 -7.51
N ILE A 7 -8.25 -11.11 -7.12
CA ILE A 7 -9.46 -10.32 -7.38
C ILE A 7 -9.81 -9.40 -6.20
N GLN A 8 -9.03 -9.45 -5.12
CA GLN A 8 -9.28 -8.65 -3.93
C GLN A 8 -9.03 -7.16 -4.20
N GLY A 9 -9.96 -6.32 -3.76
CA GLY A 9 -9.84 -4.87 -3.87
C GLY A 9 -8.69 -4.30 -3.06
N ILE A 10 -8.11 -3.19 -3.54
CA ILE A 10 -6.93 -2.55 -2.94
C ILE A 10 -7.13 -2.19 -1.46
N THR A 11 -8.35 -1.86 -1.04
CA THR A 11 -8.69 -1.55 0.35
C THR A 11 -8.45 -2.70 1.32
N LYS A 12 -8.51 -3.96 0.86
CA LYS A 12 -8.27 -5.15 1.69
C LYS A 12 -6.80 -5.56 1.77
N ILE A 13 -6.05 -5.31 0.70
CA ILE A 13 -4.68 -5.83 0.54
C ILE A 13 -3.58 -4.79 0.77
N ARG A 14 -3.94 -3.50 0.87
CA ARG A 14 -2.95 -2.44 1.13
C ARG A 14 -2.27 -2.62 2.49
N GLY A 15 -1.00 -2.23 2.57
CA GLY A 15 -0.23 -2.27 3.82
C GLY A 15 0.21 -3.67 4.24
N GLN A 16 0.06 -4.67 3.36
CA GLN A 16 0.49 -6.05 3.59
C GLN A 16 1.64 -6.40 2.63
N TRP A 17 2.55 -7.25 3.10
CA TRP A 17 3.64 -7.77 2.29
C TRP A 17 3.22 -9.04 1.57
N PHE A 18 3.62 -9.14 0.30
CA PHE A 18 3.42 -10.33 -0.52
C PHE A 18 4.74 -10.72 -1.15
N ASP A 19 5.01 -12.02 -1.18
CA ASP A 19 6.17 -12.53 -1.91
C ASP A 19 5.82 -12.66 -3.40
N TRP A 20 6.78 -12.28 -4.24
CA TRP A 20 6.68 -12.33 -5.68
C TRP A 20 7.91 -13.02 -6.30
N LEU A 21 7.86 -13.22 -7.61
CA LEU A 21 8.89 -13.91 -8.37
C LEU A 21 10.27 -13.29 -8.14
N GLY A 22 11.29 -14.15 -8.06
CA GLY A 22 12.69 -13.72 -7.89
C GLY A 22 13.03 -13.19 -6.49
N GLY A 23 12.24 -13.53 -5.46
CA GLY A 23 12.49 -13.07 -4.08
C GLY A 23 12.12 -11.61 -3.84
N ILE A 24 11.40 -10.99 -4.79
CA ILE A 24 10.94 -9.61 -4.69
C ILE A 24 9.73 -9.57 -3.76
N LYS A 25 9.69 -8.60 -2.85
CA LYS A 25 8.50 -8.34 -2.02
C LYS A 25 7.66 -7.23 -2.63
N ILE A 26 6.35 -7.43 -2.67
CA ILE A 26 5.35 -6.45 -3.12
C ILE A 26 4.63 -5.88 -1.90
N PHE A 27 4.46 -4.56 -1.90
CA PHE A 27 3.73 -3.82 -0.88
C PHE A 27 2.67 -2.92 -1.54
N PRO A 28 1.41 -3.37 -1.64
CA PRO A 28 0.35 -2.60 -2.28
C PRO A 28 -0.04 -1.37 -1.47
N MET A 29 -0.31 -0.27 -2.16
CA MET A 29 -0.80 0.99 -1.58
C MET A 29 -1.87 1.61 -2.48
N PHE A 30 -2.60 2.61 -1.96
CA PHE A 30 -3.52 3.38 -2.78
C PHE A 30 -2.78 4.16 -3.89
N HIS A 31 -3.39 4.25 -5.06
CA HIS A 31 -2.88 5.05 -6.16
C HIS A 31 -2.99 6.56 -5.83
N PRO A 32 -2.01 7.41 -6.19
CA PRO A 32 -2.06 8.85 -5.88
C PRO A 32 -3.33 9.55 -6.39
N SER A 33 -3.81 9.22 -7.60
CA SER A 33 -5.06 9.80 -8.12
C SER A 33 -6.29 9.46 -7.27
N TYR A 34 -6.29 8.35 -6.52
CA TYR A 34 -7.37 8.05 -5.58
C TYR A 34 -7.35 9.01 -4.38
N LEU A 35 -6.16 9.38 -3.91
CA LEU A 35 -5.98 10.33 -2.79
C LEU A 35 -6.35 11.76 -3.17
N LEU A 36 -6.08 12.17 -4.43
CA LEU A 36 -6.50 13.47 -4.95
C LEU A 36 -8.02 13.63 -4.99
N ARG A 37 -8.75 12.53 -5.25
CA ARG A 37 -10.22 12.54 -5.24
C ARG A 37 -10.82 12.42 -3.84
N ASN A 38 -10.02 12.04 -2.84
CA ASN A 38 -10.47 11.77 -1.47
C ASN A 38 -9.56 12.50 -0.49
N GLU A 39 -9.81 13.79 -0.31
CA GLU A 39 -8.86 14.67 0.36
C GLU A 39 -8.85 14.58 1.89
N ALA A 40 -9.79 13.85 2.48
CA ALA A 40 -9.98 13.76 3.92
C ALA A 40 -8.73 13.32 4.68
N THR A 41 -8.53 13.89 5.86
CA THR A 41 -7.33 13.69 6.71
C THR A 41 -7.67 13.13 8.10
N TYR A 42 -8.92 12.73 8.35
CA TYR A 42 -9.32 12.09 9.60
C TYR A 42 -8.66 10.70 9.76
N PRO A 43 -8.50 10.19 10.99
CA PRO A 43 -7.93 8.85 11.21
C PRO A 43 -8.69 7.75 10.47
N GLY A 44 -7.99 6.94 9.67
CA GLY A 44 -8.59 5.93 8.80
C GLY A 44 -8.98 6.42 7.41
N SER A 45 -8.78 7.71 7.10
CA SER A 45 -8.96 8.22 5.73
C SER A 45 -7.91 7.62 4.77
N PRO A 46 -8.14 7.67 3.44
CA PRO A 46 -7.17 7.19 2.47
C PRO A 46 -5.77 7.81 2.63
N LYS A 47 -5.68 9.09 2.98
CA LYS A 47 -4.38 9.77 3.21
C LYS A 47 -3.70 9.29 4.50
N ASP A 48 -4.43 9.14 5.60
CA ASP A 48 -3.88 8.59 6.86
C ASP A 48 -3.37 7.15 6.67
N LEU A 49 -4.16 6.33 5.97
CA LEU A 49 -3.79 4.97 5.62
C LEU A 49 -2.53 4.94 4.75
N THR A 50 -2.46 5.71 3.67
CA THR A 50 -1.25 5.76 2.83
C THR A 50 -0.02 6.27 3.60
N TRP A 51 -0.20 7.20 4.53
CA TRP A 51 0.91 7.66 5.37
C TRP A 51 1.51 6.55 6.24
N LYS A 52 0.64 5.75 6.88
CA LYS A 52 1.06 4.57 7.66
C LYS A 52 1.77 3.53 6.80
N ASP A 53 1.33 3.34 5.57
CA ASP A 53 1.98 2.45 4.59
C ASP A 53 3.40 2.93 4.27
N ILE A 54 3.58 4.21 3.98
CA ILE A 54 4.89 4.79 3.64
C ILE A 54 5.86 4.70 4.83
N ILE A 55 5.40 4.93 6.06
CA ILE A 55 6.24 4.74 7.26
C ILE A 55 6.70 3.29 7.37
N THR A 56 5.79 2.33 7.17
CA THR A 56 6.10 0.90 7.19
C THR A 56 7.14 0.54 6.12
N LEU A 57 6.96 1.04 4.89
CA LEU A 57 7.91 0.84 3.80
C LEU A 57 9.28 1.45 4.12
N LYS A 58 9.32 2.68 4.64
CA LYS A 58 10.56 3.36 5.04
C LYS A 58 11.30 2.57 6.10
N LYS A 59 10.59 2.01 7.09
CA LYS A 59 11.19 1.16 8.13
C LYS A 59 11.81 -0.09 7.52
N ALA A 60 11.07 -0.80 6.65
CA ALA A 60 11.59 -2.01 5.98
C ALA A 60 12.82 -1.72 5.11
N MET A 61 12.87 -0.55 4.45
CA MET A 61 14.03 -0.14 3.65
C MET A 61 15.25 0.27 4.50
N GLY A 62 15.05 0.74 5.73
CA GLY A 62 16.14 1.10 6.65
C GLY A 62 16.66 -0.08 7.47
N GLU A 63 15.92 -1.19 7.51
CA GLU A 63 16.31 -2.47 8.13
C GLU A 63 17.02 -3.42 7.13
N LEU A 64 17.12 -3.01 5.86
CA LEU A 64 17.81 -3.67 4.75
C LEU A 64 19.28 -3.23 4.67
#